data_AF-A0A7J2XCS8-F1
#
_entry.id   AF-A0A7J2XCS8-F1
#
_cell.length_a   1.000
_cell.length_b   1.000
_cell.length_c   1.000
_cell.angle_alpha   90.00
_cell.angle_beta   90.00
_cell.angle_gamma   90.00
#
_symmetry.space_group_name_H-M   'P 1'
#
loop_
_entity.id
_entity.type
_entity.pdbx_description
1 polymer ?
#
loop_
_entity_poly.entity_id
_entity_poly.type
_entity_poly.pdbx_seq_one_letter_code
_entity_poly.pdbx_strand_id
1 'polypeptide(L)' 'MWKIRGVESVSAVAGRYDVIAKIRTRTLLKGYERIIRKLETMPEIQEFRWNSVLKEWENV' A
#
# COMPACT_ATOMS: atom_id res chain seq x y z
N MET A 1 9.18 0.83 3.63
CA MET A 1 8.09 0.61 2.66
C MET A 1 8.35 1.18 1.26
N TRP A 2 8.97 2.35 1.11
CA TRP A 2 9.28 3.02 -0.17
C TRP A 2 10.01 2.19 -1.24
N LYS A 3 10.79 1.17 -0.82
CA LYS A 3 11.52 0.28 -1.74
C LYS A 3 10.66 -0.88 -2.29
N ILE A 4 9.40 -1.01 -1.85
CA ILE A 4 8.52 -2.07 -2.33
C ILE A 4 8.01 -1.70 -3.73
N ARG A 5 8.34 -2.53 -4.73
CA ARG A 5 7.94 -2.30 -6.12
C ARG A 5 6.41 -2.28 -6.24
N GLY A 6 5.89 -1.19 -6.80
CA GLY A 6 4.45 -0.94 -6.94
C GLY A 6 3.91 0.09 -5.94
N VAL A 7 4.67 0.44 -4.90
CA VAL A 7 4.36 1.60 -4.05
C VAL A 7 4.70 2.87 -4.83
N GLU A 8 3.69 3.71 -5.03
CA GLU A 8 3.81 5.01 -5.70
C GLU A 8 4.19 6.11 -4.71
N SER A 9 3.54 6.13 -3.55
CA SER A 9 3.84 7.08 -2.47
C SER A 9 3.55 6.49 -1.10
N VAL A 10 4.16 7.08 -0.07
CA VAL A 10 3.96 6.72 1.32
C VAL A 10 3.86 8.01 2.14
N SER A 11 2.86 8.08 2.99
CA SER A 11 2.61 9.22 3.88
C SER A 11 2.46 8.73 5.31
N ALA A 12 3.19 9.35 6.23
CA ALA A 12 2.88 9.24 7.65
C ALA A 12 1.66 10.12 7.95
N VAL A 13 0.70 9.61 8.72
CA VAL A 13 -0.54 10.33 9.01
C VAL A 13 -0.78 10.37 10.51
N ALA A 14 -1.37 11.47 10.99
CA ALA A 14 -1.88 11.54 12.35
C ALA A 14 -3.32 11.04 12.34
N GLY A 15 -3.58 9.87 12.94
CA GLY A 15 -4.91 9.28 12.96
C GLY A 15 -4.93 7.81 13.36
N ARG A 16 -5.92 7.07 12.87
CA ARG A 16 -6.13 5.64 13.18
C ARG A 16 -5.01 4.73 12.66
N TYR A 17 -4.29 5.17 11.63
CA TYR A 17 -3.17 4.43 11.05
C TYR A 17 -1.93 5.31 11.15
N ASP A 18 -0.75 4.70 11.30
CA ASP A 18 0.50 5.45 11.33
C ASP A 18 0.96 5.84 9.92
N VAL A 19 0.68 4.97 8.93
CA VAL A 19 1.18 5.09 7.56
C VAL A 19 0.09 4.70 6.55
N ILE A 20 -0.01 5.49 5.49
CA ILE A 20 -0.79 5.17 4.29
C ILE A 20 0.17 5.06 3.10
N ALA A 21 0.04 4.01 2.30
CA ALA A 21 0.81 3.82 1.07
C ALA A 21 -0.12 3.77 -0.15
N LYS A 22 0.13 4.62 -1.14
CA LYS A 22 -0.53 4.57 -2.45
C LYS A 22 0.19 3.56 -3.31
N ILE A 23 -0.55 2.67 -3.95
CA ILE A 23 -0.01 1.57 -4.74
C ILE A 23 -0.54 1.68 -6.15
N ARG A 24 0.36 1.67 -7.13
CA ARG A 24 0.04 1.64 -8.55
C ARG A 24 0.63 0.39 -9.17
N THR A 25 -0.23 -0.56 -9.51
CA THR A 25 0.16 -1.82 -10.17
C THR A 25 -0.67 -2.05 -11.40
N ARG A 26 -0.07 -2.65 -12.44
CA ARG A 26 -0.77 -2.95 -13.70
C ARG A 26 -1.88 -3.99 -13.55
N THR A 27 -1.72 -4.96 -12.65
CA THR A 27 -2.72 -5.99 -12.38
C THR A 27 -2.92 -6.15 -10.87
N LEU A 28 -4.19 -6.14 -10.45
CA LEU A 28 -4.57 -6.14 -9.04
C LEU A 28 -4.02 -7.37 -8.31
N LEU A 29 -4.21 -8.57 -8.89
CA LEU A 29 -3.83 -9.83 -8.24
C LEU A 29 -2.31 -9.93 -7.99
N LYS A 30 -1.48 -9.67 -9.00
CA LYS A 30 -0.02 -9.77 -8.87
C LYS A 30 0.56 -8.66 -7.99
N GLY A 31 -0.03 -7.46 -8.04
CA GLY A 31 0.36 -6.35 -7.18
C GLY A 31 0.05 -6.65 -5.71
N TYR A 32 -1.18 -7.08 -5.46
CA TYR A 32 -1.67 -7.48 -4.15
C TYR A 32 -0.81 -8.57 -3.52
N GLU A 33 -0.63 -9.72 -4.18
CA GLU A 33 0.17 -10.83 -3.64
C GLU A 33 1.60 -10.40 -3.31
N ARG A 34 2.24 -9.66 -4.21
CA ARG A 34 3.64 -9.26 -4.03
C ARG A 34 3.82 -8.31 -2.84
N ILE A 35 2.88 -7.38 -2.68
CA ILE A 35 2.96 -6.37 -1.62
C ILE A 35 2.60 -7.00 -0.28
N ILE A 36 1.53 -7.80 -0.22
CA ILE A 36 1.12 -8.44 1.03
C ILE A 36 2.16 -9.42 1.54
N ARG A 37 2.70 -10.30 0.68
CA ARG A 37 3.81 -11.18 1.09
C ARG A 37 4.99 -10.39 1.64
N LYS A 38 5.23 -9.18 1.13
CA LYS A 38 6.31 -8.33 1.65
C LYS A 38 5.95 -7.69 2.99
N LEU A 39 4.70 -7.26 3.17
CA LEU A 39 4.21 -6.69 4.44
C LEU A 39 4.16 -7.76 5.54
N GLU A 40 3.73 -8.99 5.23
CA GLU A 40 3.70 -10.12 6.18
C GLU A 40 5.09 -10.49 6.69
N THR A 41 6.15 -10.24 5.92
CA THR A 41 7.54 -10.46 6.37
C THR A 41 8.08 -9.34 7.27
N MET A 42 7.30 -8.29 7.53
CA MET A 42 7.70 -7.14 8.36
C MET A 42 7.01 -7.25 9.73
N PRO A 43 7.68 -7.81 10.76
CA PRO A 43 7.07 -8.02 12.08
C PRO A 43 6.69 -6.72 12.80
N GLU A 44 7.21 -5.58 12.35
CA GLU A 44 6.88 -4.25 12.88
C GLU A 44 5.50 -3.75 12.44
N ILE A 45 4.90 -4.37 11.42
CA ILE A 45 3.54 -4.05 10.98
C ILE A 45 2.57 -4.93 11.75
N GLN A 46 1.88 -4.35 12.73
CA GLN A 46 0.92 -5.08 13.57
C GLN A 46 -0.39 -5.37 12.83
N GLU A 47 -0.88 -4.41 12.04
CA GLU A 47 -2.11 -4.52 11.26
C GLU A 47 -1.94 -3.74 9.95
N PHE A 48 -2.55 -4.24 8.87
CA PHE A 48 -2.67 -3.48 7.63
C PHE A 48 -4.05 -3.67 7.01
N ARG A 49 -4.50 -2.65 6.26
CA ARG A 49 -5.76 -2.70 5.50
C ARG A 49 -5.51 -2.35 4.04
N TRP A 50 -5.98 -3.20 3.14
CA TRP A 50 -5.96 -2.93 1.71
C TRP A 50 -7.28 -2.32 1.24
N ASN A 51 -7.22 -1.19 0.54
CA ASN A 51 -8.38 -0.59 -0.11
C ASN A 51 -8.08 -0.40 -1.59
N SER A 52 -8.90 -1.00 -2.45
CA SER A 52 -8.77 -0.85 -3.91
C SER A 52 -9.47 0.41 -4.36
N VAL A 53 -8.78 1.23 -5.17
CA VAL A 53 -9.37 2.43 -5.77
C VAL A 53 -10.06 2.03 -7.06
N LEU A 54 -11.39 2.18 -7.11
CA LEU A 54 -12.20 1.88 -8.31
C LEU A 54 -12.20 3.02 -9.32
N LYS A 55 -12.08 4.26 -8.84
CA LYS A 55 -12.06 5.48 -9.65
C LYS A 55 -11.19 6.53 -8.97
N GLU A 56 -10.16 7.01 -9.67
CA GLU A 56 -9.44 8.23 -9.29
C GLU A 56 -10.17 9.43 -9.93
N TRP A 57 -10.46 10.46 -9.15
CA TRP A 57 -11.13 11.67 -9.64
C TRP A 57 -10.12 12.67 -10.20
N GLU A 58 -8.95 12.79 -9.56
CA GLU A 58 -7.82 13.60 -10.00
C GLU A 58 -6.52 12.80 -9.83
N ASN A 59 -5.56 13.01 -10.74
CA ASN A 59 -4.21 12.47 -10.60
C ASN A 59 -3.38 13.44 -9.77
N VAL A 60 -3.38 13.22 -8.45
CA VAL A 60 -2.48 13.86 -7.49
C VAL A 60 -1.38 12.88 -7.07
#